data_AF-A0A523W2Q4-F1
#
_entry.id   AF-A0A523W2Q4-F1
#
_cell.length_a   1.000
_cell.length_b   1.000
_cell.length_c   1.000
_cell.angle_alpha   90.00
_cell.angle_beta   90.00
_cell.angle_gamma   90.00
#
_symmetry.space_group_name_H-M   'P 1'
#
loop_
_entity.id
_entity.type
_entity.pdbx_description
1 polymer ?
#
loop_
_entity_poly.entity_id
_entity_poly.type
_entity_poly.pdbx_seq_one_letter_code
_entity_poly.pdbx_strand_id
1 'polypeptide(L)'
;MESNCYLGKTRRNNIRLHDIGGVICAGNTAMIHFLLGFDPSCLRKEPYIPVCTHPPPIRAEEVGIRINPRGLLYTLPSIASWVGADITAGILATGIYRQDELSMLIDIGTNGEIVIGCRDWMICCSASAGPAFEGSGVKDGMRAGEGAIEKVKITDQGNVHYTTIGGGKPRSICGSGLIDILAQLFKAGFIGRSGCLQRGVDGRIMDGDGELEFLVVPSSQTKRSDDIVITQPDIESLLRAKAAIFAGANILTKSLDIDFSDISRIYG
;
A
#
# COMPACT_ATOMS: atom_id res chain seq x y z
N MET A 1 19.01 -1.57 15.54
CA MET A 1 18.37 -2.04 16.78
C MET A 1 17.77 -0.83 17.56
N GLU A 2 17.10 0.10 16.88
CA GLU A 2 16.62 1.37 17.45
C GLU A 2 15.38 1.89 16.68
N SER A 3 14.24 1.19 16.79
CA SER A 3 12.93 1.78 16.46
C SER A 3 11.80 0.98 17.06
N ASN A 4 11.71 0.98 18.39
CA ASN A 4 10.47 0.59 19.06
C ASN A 4 9.46 1.74 18.88
N CYS A 5 8.81 1.76 17.71
CA CYS A 5 7.89 2.82 17.28
C CYS A 5 6.74 3.08 18.29
N TYR A 6 6.41 2.09 19.11
CA TYR A 6 5.40 2.19 20.17
C TYR A 6 5.85 2.98 21.40
N LEU A 7 7.17 3.22 21.61
CA LEU A 7 7.69 4.05 22.70
C LEU A 7 7.18 5.50 22.62
N GLY A 8 7.07 6.05 21.41
CA GLY A 8 6.53 7.39 21.20
C GLY A 8 5.05 7.48 21.60
N LYS A 9 4.27 6.46 21.26
CA LYS A 9 2.83 6.39 21.58
C LYS A 9 2.58 6.21 23.08
N THR A 10 3.36 5.36 23.74
CA THR A 10 3.23 5.11 25.20
C THR A 10 3.56 6.36 26.02
N ARG A 11 4.65 7.06 25.67
CA ARG A 11 5.01 8.34 26.31
C ARG A 11 3.94 9.42 26.15
N ARG A 12 3.39 9.58 24.94
CA ARG A 12 2.32 10.57 24.66
C ARG A 12 1.04 10.31 25.47
N ASN A 13 0.75 9.05 25.81
CA ASN A 13 -0.46 8.66 26.50
C ASN A 13 -0.23 8.32 28.00
N ASN A 14 0.96 8.61 28.54
CA ASN A 14 1.34 8.33 29.92
C ASN A 14 1.14 6.84 30.34
N ILE A 15 1.40 5.91 29.40
CA ILE A 15 1.33 4.46 29.64
C ILE A 15 2.74 3.94 29.92
N ARG A 16 2.93 3.20 31.01
CA ARG A 16 4.22 2.58 31.33
C ARG A 16 4.32 1.25 30.59
N LEU A 17 5.50 0.88 30.13
CA LEU A 17 5.69 -0.35 29.34
C LEU A 17 5.26 -1.62 30.09
N HIS A 18 5.42 -1.65 31.41
CA HIS A 18 4.99 -2.79 32.22
C HIS A 18 3.47 -2.90 32.35
N ASP A 19 2.72 -1.85 32.02
CA ASP A 19 1.25 -1.90 32.00
C ASP A 19 0.73 -2.60 30.72
N ILE A 20 1.59 -2.86 29.73
CA ILE A 20 1.25 -3.54 28.47
C ILE A 20 1.38 -5.06 28.65
N GLY A 21 0.24 -5.76 28.73
CA GLY A 21 0.17 -7.20 28.94
C GLY A 21 0.35 -8.07 27.69
N GLY A 22 0.32 -7.50 26.49
CA GLY A 22 0.54 -8.24 25.26
C GLY A 22 0.54 -7.37 24.01
N VAL A 23 1.05 -7.93 22.92
CA VAL A 23 1.13 -7.31 21.59
C VAL A 23 0.60 -8.30 20.56
N ILE A 24 -0.19 -7.82 19.61
CA ILE A 24 -0.60 -8.60 18.44
C ILE A 24 0.07 -7.98 17.22
N CYS A 25 0.74 -8.80 16.43
CA CYS A 25 1.39 -8.41 15.18
C CYS A 25 0.69 -9.03 13.98
N ALA A 26 0.59 -8.24 12.92
CA ALA A 26 0.12 -8.66 11.60
C ALA A 26 1.09 -8.09 10.55
N GLY A 27 1.30 -8.86 9.50
CA GLY A 27 2.22 -8.56 8.41
C GLY A 27 2.35 -9.77 7.50
N ASN A 28 2.89 -9.57 6.30
CA ASN A 28 3.07 -10.67 5.38
C ASN A 28 3.96 -11.78 5.98
N THR A 29 3.86 -12.98 5.44
CA THR A 29 4.51 -14.18 5.97
C THR A 29 6.01 -14.00 6.14
N ALA A 30 6.69 -13.33 5.19
CA ALA A 30 8.11 -13.03 5.28
C ALA A 30 8.43 -12.11 6.47
N MET A 31 7.65 -11.04 6.69
CA MET A 31 7.84 -10.14 7.83
C MET A 31 7.66 -10.85 9.18
N ILE A 32 6.69 -11.77 9.29
CA ILE A 32 6.53 -12.59 10.49
C ILE A 32 7.73 -13.52 10.70
N HIS A 33 8.26 -14.13 9.64
CA HIS A 33 9.46 -14.96 9.74
C HIS A 33 10.67 -14.16 10.23
N PHE A 34 10.88 -12.95 9.69
CA PHE A 34 11.95 -12.06 10.16
C PHE A 34 11.77 -11.65 11.62
N LEU A 35 10.53 -11.32 12.03
CA LEU A 35 10.23 -10.94 13.41
C LEU A 35 10.55 -12.08 14.39
N LEU A 36 10.22 -13.33 14.02
CA LEU A 36 10.41 -14.51 14.86
C LEU A 36 11.80 -15.16 14.69
N GLY A 37 12.65 -14.62 13.83
CA GLY A 37 13.99 -15.17 13.56
C GLY A 37 13.99 -16.51 12.82
N PHE A 38 12.92 -16.85 12.10
CA PHE A 38 12.87 -18.03 11.23
C PHE A 38 13.63 -17.80 9.92
N ASP A 39 14.22 -18.86 9.36
CA ASP A 39 14.84 -18.79 8.02
C ASP A 39 13.75 -18.69 6.93
N PRO A 40 13.65 -17.58 6.18
CA PRO A 40 12.65 -17.40 5.14
C PRO A 40 13.08 -18.02 3.79
N SER A 41 14.23 -18.71 3.70
CA SER A 41 14.81 -19.14 2.43
C SER A 41 13.88 -20.00 1.56
N CYS A 42 12.99 -20.79 2.19
CA CYS A 42 12.01 -21.65 1.52
C CYS A 42 10.76 -20.89 1.03
N LEU A 43 10.47 -19.68 1.51
CA LEU A 43 9.29 -18.91 1.08
C LEU A 43 9.29 -18.63 -0.43
N ARG A 44 10.48 -18.43 -1.00
CA ARG A 44 10.67 -18.10 -2.42
C ARG A 44 11.12 -19.28 -3.29
N LYS A 45 11.33 -20.46 -2.69
CA LYS A 45 11.79 -21.66 -3.40
C LYS A 45 10.63 -22.62 -3.54
N GLU A 46 10.39 -23.11 -4.74
CA GLU A 46 9.39 -24.15 -4.98
C GLU A 46 9.59 -25.32 -4.01
N PRO A 47 8.54 -25.81 -3.33
CA PRO A 47 7.11 -25.52 -3.53
C PRO A 47 6.52 -24.38 -2.66
N TYR A 48 7.33 -23.39 -2.29
CA TYR A 48 6.96 -22.16 -1.58
C TYR A 48 6.35 -22.41 -0.20
N ILE A 49 7.03 -23.20 0.63
CA ILE A 49 6.51 -23.61 1.94
C ILE A 49 7.09 -22.72 3.05
N PRO A 50 6.24 -22.07 3.87
CA PRO A 50 6.69 -21.35 5.06
C PRO A 50 7.11 -22.30 6.18
N VAL A 51 8.00 -21.83 7.07
CA VAL A 51 8.39 -22.57 8.28
C VAL A 51 7.17 -22.77 9.18
N CYS A 52 6.36 -21.71 9.33
CA CYS A 52 5.14 -21.75 10.11
C CYS A 52 4.14 -20.72 9.59
N THR A 53 2.85 -21.08 9.57
CA THR A 53 1.75 -20.15 9.30
C THR A 53 1.01 -19.73 10.58
N HIS A 54 1.10 -20.52 11.64
CA HIS A 54 0.38 -20.33 12.91
C HIS A 54 1.33 -20.53 14.09
N PRO A 55 2.31 -19.62 14.30
CA PRO A 55 3.26 -19.77 15.38
C PRO A 55 2.55 -19.60 16.73
N PRO A 56 2.95 -20.34 17.78
CA PRO A 56 2.41 -20.17 19.11
C PRO A 56 2.78 -18.80 19.68
N PRO A 57 2.03 -18.27 20.65
CA PRO A 57 2.42 -17.06 21.36
C PRO A 57 3.77 -17.25 22.06
N ILE A 58 4.64 -16.27 21.94
CA ILE A 58 5.97 -16.24 22.60
C ILE A 58 6.05 -15.08 23.57
N ARG A 59 7.06 -15.04 24.43
CA ARG A 59 7.29 -13.82 25.22
C ARG A 59 7.78 -12.72 24.31
N ALA A 60 7.25 -11.51 24.47
CA ALA A 60 7.65 -10.37 23.66
C ALA A 60 9.15 -10.05 23.78
N GLU A 61 9.76 -10.36 24.94
CA GLU A 61 11.20 -10.18 25.17
C GLU A 61 12.09 -11.03 24.25
N GLU A 62 11.60 -12.20 23.80
CA GLU A 62 12.36 -13.12 22.94
C GLU A 62 12.69 -12.52 21.58
N VAL A 63 11.88 -11.57 21.11
CA VAL A 63 12.08 -10.83 19.84
C VAL A 63 12.46 -9.36 20.09
N GLY A 64 12.85 -9.01 21.31
CA GLY A 64 13.32 -7.68 21.67
C GLY A 64 12.22 -6.61 21.86
N ILE A 65 10.94 -7.01 21.90
CA ILE A 65 9.82 -6.11 22.20
C ILE A 65 9.74 -5.91 23.72
N ARG A 66 9.99 -4.68 24.17
CA ARG A 66 9.96 -4.27 25.57
C ARG A 66 8.54 -3.88 26.00
N ILE A 67 7.88 -4.76 26.74
CA ILE A 67 6.58 -4.55 27.43
C ILE A 67 6.69 -5.16 28.85
N ASN A 68 5.57 -5.56 29.48
CA ASN A 68 5.63 -6.36 30.69
C ASN A 68 6.49 -7.62 30.46
N PRO A 69 7.37 -8.03 31.40
CA PRO A 69 8.18 -9.26 31.25
C PRO A 69 7.38 -10.55 31.08
N ARG A 70 6.12 -10.58 31.53
CA ARG A 70 5.18 -11.69 31.28
C ARG A 70 4.28 -11.45 30.06
N GLY A 71 4.49 -10.35 29.35
CA GLY A 71 3.70 -9.97 28.19
C GLY A 71 4.02 -10.84 26.99
N LEU A 72 2.97 -11.28 26.30
CA LEU A 72 3.08 -12.17 25.16
C LEU A 72 3.00 -11.39 23.84
N LEU A 73 3.75 -11.88 22.86
CA LEU A 73 3.57 -11.53 21.47
C LEU A 73 2.72 -12.62 20.81
N TYR A 74 1.62 -12.19 20.20
CA TYR A 74 0.79 -12.98 19.32
C TYR A 74 1.02 -12.52 17.88
N THR A 75 1.00 -13.44 16.94
CA THR A 75 0.89 -13.10 15.52
C THR A 75 -0.43 -13.63 15.00
N LEU A 76 -1.10 -12.86 14.15
CA LEU A 76 -2.21 -13.43 13.37
C LEU A 76 -1.68 -14.52 12.43
N PRO A 77 -2.52 -15.49 12.05
CA PRO A 77 -2.05 -16.57 11.20
C PRO A 77 -1.90 -16.12 9.75
N SER A 78 -0.87 -16.61 9.10
CA SER A 78 -0.65 -16.48 7.65
C SER A 78 -1.42 -17.58 6.90
N ILE A 79 -1.73 -17.34 5.62
CA ILE A 79 -2.42 -18.32 4.78
C ILE A 79 -1.41 -19.15 3.97
N ALA A 80 -0.42 -18.49 3.36
CA ALA A 80 0.60 -19.10 2.52
C ALA A 80 1.90 -18.25 2.53
N SER A 81 2.91 -18.61 1.74
CA SER A 81 4.16 -17.83 1.66
C SER A 81 3.96 -16.38 1.19
N TRP A 82 2.97 -16.13 0.33
CA TRP A 82 2.71 -14.82 -0.29
C TRP A 82 1.41 -14.16 0.19
N VAL A 83 0.67 -14.81 1.10
CA VAL A 83 -0.54 -14.25 1.71
C VAL A 83 -0.42 -14.43 3.21
N GLY A 84 -0.15 -13.34 3.91
CA GLY A 84 0.23 -13.37 5.31
C GLY A 84 -0.85 -12.93 6.28
N ALA A 85 -0.38 -12.61 7.48
CA ALA A 85 -1.20 -12.30 8.63
C ALA A 85 -1.87 -10.91 8.54
N ASP A 86 -1.29 -10.00 7.74
CA ASP A 86 -1.91 -8.74 7.33
C ASP A 86 -3.23 -8.96 6.59
N ILE A 87 -3.27 -9.90 5.64
CA ILE A 87 -4.49 -10.22 4.91
C ILE A 87 -5.52 -10.88 5.81
N THR A 88 -5.10 -11.78 6.68
CA THR A 88 -5.99 -12.33 7.72
C THR A 88 -6.55 -11.24 8.63
N ALA A 89 -5.74 -10.23 8.99
CA ALA A 89 -6.21 -9.07 9.73
C ALA A 89 -7.26 -8.27 8.95
N GLY A 90 -7.05 -8.05 7.65
CA GLY A 90 -8.00 -7.40 6.76
C GLY A 90 -9.32 -8.16 6.65
N ILE A 91 -9.28 -9.48 6.49
CA ILE A 91 -10.47 -10.34 6.50
C ILE A 91 -11.24 -10.21 7.82
N LEU A 92 -10.52 -10.22 8.95
CA LEU A 92 -11.12 -10.04 10.27
C LEU A 92 -11.76 -8.66 10.43
N ALA A 93 -11.07 -7.60 9.99
CA ALA A 93 -11.53 -6.22 10.11
C ALA A 93 -12.75 -5.90 9.22
N THR A 94 -12.78 -6.45 8.02
CA THR A 94 -13.90 -6.28 7.07
C THR A 94 -15.10 -7.16 7.41
N GLY A 95 -14.88 -8.28 8.10
CA GLY A 95 -15.94 -9.20 8.50
C GLY A 95 -16.50 -10.02 7.34
N ILE A 96 -15.78 -10.16 6.22
CA ILE A 96 -16.23 -10.92 5.02
C ILE A 96 -16.67 -12.35 5.39
N TYR A 97 -15.95 -12.98 6.31
CA TYR A 97 -16.24 -14.32 6.84
C TYR A 97 -17.60 -14.45 7.58
N ARG A 98 -18.37 -13.36 7.73
CA ARG A 98 -19.70 -13.32 8.35
C ARG A 98 -20.79 -12.86 7.38
N GLN A 99 -20.44 -12.45 6.16
CA GLN A 99 -21.40 -11.91 5.19
C GLN A 99 -21.88 -13.00 4.25
N ASP A 100 -23.16 -12.99 3.89
CA ASP A 100 -23.69 -13.83 2.81
C ASP A 100 -23.35 -13.24 1.43
N GLU A 101 -23.20 -11.91 1.35
CA GLU A 101 -22.87 -11.18 0.13
C GLU A 101 -21.42 -11.45 -0.32
N LEU A 102 -21.25 -11.66 -1.64
CA LEU A 102 -19.92 -11.81 -2.23
C LEU A 102 -19.15 -10.50 -2.14
N SER A 103 -18.00 -10.55 -1.49
CA SER A 103 -17.14 -9.39 -1.26
C SER A 103 -15.72 -9.63 -1.78
N MET A 104 -15.04 -8.54 -2.11
CA MET A 104 -13.63 -8.54 -2.48
C MET A 104 -12.86 -7.61 -1.52
N LEU A 105 -11.72 -8.07 -1.03
CA LEU A 105 -10.72 -7.25 -0.34
C LEU A 105 -9.49 -7.15 -1.24
N ILE A 106 -8.99 -5.95 -1.44
CA ILE A 106 -7.76 -5.68 -2.18
C ILE A 106 -6.83 -4.89 -1.25
N ASP A 107 -5.77 -5.53 -0.78
CA ASP A 107 -4.70 -4.83 -0.06
C ASP A 107 -3.66 -4.34 -1.07
N ILE A 108 -3.52 -3.02 -1.17
CA ILE A 108 -2.60 -2.37 -2.11
C ILE A 108 -1.36 -1.92 -1.33
N GLY A 109 -0.31 -2.71 -1.42
CA GLY A 109 1.01 -2.36 -0.93
C GLY A 109 2.10 -2.68 -1.94
N THR A 110 3.29 -2.99 -1.42
CA THR A 110 4.42 -3.52 -2.19
C THR A 110 4.01 -4.78 -2.97
N ASN A 111 3.18 -5.61 -2.34
CA ASN A 111 2.42 -6.65 -2.99
C ASN A 111 0.96 -6.20 -3.17
N GLY A 112 0.27 -6.79 -4.13
CA GLY A 112 -1.18 -6.65 -4.28
C GLY A 112 -1.87 -7.95 -3.89
N GLU A 113 -2.33 -8.06 -2.65
CA GLU A 113 -3.09 -9.22 -2.20
C GLU A 113 -4.59 -9.01 -2.40
N ILE A 114 -5.26 -10.03 -2.90
CA ILE A 114 -6.69 -9.98 -3.22
C ILE A 114 -7.36 -11.18 -2.56
N VAL A 115 -8.49 -10.94 -1.91
CA VAL A 115 -9.38 -11.96 -1.35
C VAL A 115 -10.76 -11.78 -1.97
N ILE A 116 -11.37 -12.87 -2.44
CA ILE A 116 -12.76 -12.91 -2.87
C ILE A 116 -13.47 -13.98 -2.05
N GLY A 117 -14.66 -13.66 -1.55
CA GLY A 117 -15.49 -14.66 -0.90
C GLY A 117 -16.62 -14.09 -0.05
N CYS A 118 -17.17 -14.96 0.77
CA CYS A 118 -18.25 -14.72 1.70
C CYS A 118 -18.02 -15.60 2.95
N ARG A 119 -19.04 -15.78 3.79
CA ARG A 119 -18.95 -16.62 4.98
C ARG A 119 -18.73 -18.11 4.69
N ASP A 120 -19.16 -18.60 3.54
CA ASP A 120 -19.11 -20.03 3.22
C ASP A 120 -17.78 -20.45 2.59
N TRP A 121 -17.13 -19.54 1.86
CA TRP A 121 -15.84 -19.78 1.22
C TRP A 121 -15.09 -18.47 0.99
N MET A 122 -13.75 -18.54 0.99
CA MET A 122 -12.88 -17.43 0.62
C MET A 122 -11.67 -17.98 -0.13
N ILE A 123 -11.25 -17.25 -1.16
CA ILE A 123 -10.05 -17.55 -1.95
C ILE A 123 -9.21 -16.28 -2.03
N CYS A 124 -7.89 -16.45 -1.96
CA CYS A 124 -6.95 -15.35 -2.04
C CYS A 124 -5.86 -15.61 -3.06
N CYS A 125 -5.32 -14.54 -3.63
CA CYS A 125 -4.08 -14.55 -4.38
C CYS A 125 -3.19 -13.37 -3.98
N SER A 126 -1.92 -13.43 -4.38
CA SER A 126 -1.00 -12.30 -4.30
C SER A 126 -0.45 -12.01 -5.69
N ALA A 127 -0.42 -10.73 -6.04
CA ALA A 127 0.11 -10.20 -7.30
C ALA A 127 1.31 -9.30 -7.02
N SER A 128 2.36 -9.40 -7.83
CA SER A 128 3.52 -8.53 -7.71
C SER A 128 3.22 -7.16 -8.33
N ALA A 129 2.81 -6.19 -7.49
CA ALA A 129 2.44 -4.85 -7.92
C ALA A 129 3.63 -3.87 -7.88
N GLY A 130 4.46 -3.97 -6.84
CA GLY A 130 5.51 -2.99 -6.55
C GLY A 130 4.98 -1.79 -5.75
N PRO A 131 5.86 -1.08 -5.02
CA PRO A 131 5.45 -0.15 -3.97
C PRO A 131 5.08 1.26 -4.48
N ALA A 132 4.71 1.39 -5.76
CA ALA A 132 4.49 2.69 -6.40
C ALA A 132 3.41 3.52 -5.67
N PHE A 133 2.33 2.87 -5.23
CA PHE A 133 1.27 3.53 -4.45
C PHE A 133 1.63 3.79 -2.99
N GLU A 134 2.70 3.20 -2.45
CA GLU A 134 3.27 3.60 -1.15
C GLU A 134 4.13 4.88 -1.26
N GLY A 135 4.29 5.42 -2.46
CA GLY A 135 5.18 6.53 -2.78
C GLY A 135 6.65 6.12 -2.88
N SER A 136 6.97 4.82 -2.83
CA SER A 136 8.33 4.32 -3.01
C SER A 136 8.58 3.99 -4.49
N GLY A 137 9.77 4.34 -4.98
CA GLY A 137 10.10 4.16 -6.40
C GLY A 137 9.40 5.16 -7.32
N VAL A 138 8.91 6.27 -6.77
CA VAL A 138 8.35 7.43 -7.49
C VAL A 138 9.16 8.66 -7.10
N LYS A 139 9.64 9.47 -8.08
CA LYS A 139 10.58 10.59 -7.85
C LYS A 139 10.16 11.50 -6.70
N ASP A 140 8.93 11.99 -6.76
CA ASP A 140 8.33 12.84 -5.72
C ASP A 140 7.22 12.14 -4.93
N GLY A 141 7.36 10.83 -4.73
CA GLY A 141 6.48 10.02 -3.89
C GLY A 141 6.88 10.02 -2.41
N MET A 142 5.88 9.97 -1.52
CA MET A 142 6.07 9.78 -0.09
C MET A 142 4.90 9.04 0.57
N ARG A 143 5.13 8.49 1.76
CA ARG A 143 4.04 7.98 2.60
C ARG A 143 3.11 9.12 3.04
N ALA A 144 1.84 8.80 3.24
CA ALA A 144 0.85 9.74 3.76
C ALA A 144 1.31 10.34 5.10
N GLY A 145 1.38 11.67 5.15
CA GLY A 145 1.85 12.43 6.30
C GLY A 145 1.77 13.93 6.02
N GLU A 146 2.05 14.75 7.02
CA GLU A 146 1.93 16.21 6.91
C GLU A 146 2.70 16.78 5.70
N GLY A 147 2.00 17.56 4.88
CA GLY A 147 2.52 18.14 3.64
C GLY A 147 2.47 17.21 2.42
N ALA A 148 2.01 15.96 2.54
CA ALA A 148 1.78 15.11 1.38
C ALA A 148 0.53 15.56 0.63
N ILE A 149 0.61 15.66 -0.71
CA ILE A 149 -0.54 15.91 -1.57
C ILE A 149 -1.40 14.64 -1.62
N GLU A 150 -2.66 14.72 -1.19
CA GLU A 150 -3.59 13.57 -1.11
C GLU A 150 -4.75 13.64 -2.10
N LYS A 151 -5.05 14.81 -2.65
CA LYS A 151 -6.09 15.01 -3.66
C LYS A 151 -5.60 15.95 -4.74
N VAL A 152 -5.89 15.63 -6.00
CA VAL A 152 -5.51 16.46 -7.14
C VAL A 152 -6.63 16.54 -8.17
N LYS A 153 -6.82 17.74 -8.72
CA LYS A 153 -7.67 18.00 -9.88
C LYS A 153 -6.86 18.77 -10.92
N ILE A 154 -6.86 18.31 -12.16
CA ILE A 154 -6.14 18.94 -13.27
C ILE A 154 -7.17 19.34 -14.32
N THR A 155 -7.15 20.61 -14.74
CA THR A 155 -8.01 21.08 -15.84
C THR A 155 -7.38 20.75 -17.19
N ASP A 156 -8.17 20.79 -18.26
CA ASP A 156 -7.71 20.65 -19.65
C ASP A 156 -6.71 21.75 -20.07
N GLN A 157 -6.74 22.92 -19.43
CA GLN A 157 -5.72 23.97 -19.60
C GLN A 157 -4.46 23.74 -18.74
N GLY A 158 -4.38 22.61 -18.02
CA GLY A 158 -3.26 22.25 -17.17
C GLY A 158 -3.31 22.81 -15.74
N ASN A 159 -4.34 23.56 -15.33
CA ASN A 159 -4.36 24.11 -13.97
C ASN A 159 -4.48 23.00 -12.93
N VAL A 160 -3.56 22.98 -11.96
CA VAL A 160 -3.50 21.97 -10.90
C VAL A 160 -4.06 22.56 -9.61
N HIS A 161 -5.12 21.94 -9.10
CA HIS A 161 -5.64 22.17 -7.76
C HIS A 161 -5.32 20.95 -6.89
N TYR A 162 -4.85 21.18 -5.67
CA TYR A 162 -4.47 20.09 -4.77
C TYR A 162 -4.86 20.36 -3.32
N THR A 163 -4.91 19.29 -2.53
CA THR A 163 -5.07 19.35 -1.07
C THR A 163 -3.95 18.56 -0.41
N THR A 164 -3.37 19.12 0.65
CA THR A 164 -2.31 18.49 1.44
C THR A 164 -2.83 18.02 2.80
N ILE A 165 -2.29 16.91 3.28
CA ILE A 165 -2.51 16.46 4.65
C ILE A 165 -1.95 17.52 5.61
N GLY A 166 -2.83 18.05 6.47
CA GLY A 166 -2.49 19.13 7.41
C GLY A 166 -2.61 20.55 6.84
N GLY A 167 -2.98 20.73 5.57
CA GLY A 167 -3.30 22.04 4.96
C GLY A 167 -2.11 22.98 4.73
N GLY A 168 -0.88 22.53 4.94
CA GLY A 168 0.34 23.31 4.72
C GLY A 168 0.87 23.26 3.28
N LYS A 169 2.02 23.92 3.04
CA LYS A 169 2.74 23.83 1.76
C LYS A 169 3.10 22.37 1.43
N PRO A 170 2.94 21.95 0.16
CA PRO A 170 3.22 20.58 -0.23
C PRO A 170 4.72 20.25 -0.15
N ARG A 171 5.03 19.05 0.29
CA ARG A 171 6.39 18.50 0.35
C ARG A 171 6.65 17.49 -0.76
N SER A 172 5.66 16.64 -1.05
CA SER A 172 5.70 15.54 -2.01
C SER A 172 4.29 14.94 -2.12
N ILE A 173 4.10 13.86 -2.89
CA ILE A 173 2.80 13.27 -3.24
C ILE A 173 2.63 11.92 -2.54
N CYS A 174 1.48 11.66 -1.92
CA CYS A 174 1.17 10.33 -1.38
C CYS A 174 0.36 9.47 -2.35
N GLY A 175 0.16 8.19 -2.03
CA GLY A 175 -0.52 7.21 -2.89
C GLY A 175 -1.87 7.67 -3.45
N SER A 176 -2.74 8.25 -2.62
CA SER A 176 -4.02 8.81 -3.07
C SER A 176 -3.84 9.97 -4.06
N GLY A 177 -2.86 10.85 -3.81
CA GLY A 177 -2.49 11.92 -4.73
C GLY A 177 -1.94 11.39 -6.05
N LEU A 178 -1.15 10.32 -6.04
CA LEU A 178 -0.61 9.68 -7.25
C LEU A 178 -1.73 9.06 -8.11
N ILE A 179 -2.71 8.41 -7.48
CA ILE A 179 -3.89 7.87 -8.16
C ILE A 179 -4.69 9.00 -8.82
N ASP A 180 -4.95 10.08 -8.07
CA ASP A 180 -5.66 11.25 -8.58
C ASP A 180 -4.91 11.88 -9.76
N ILE A 181 -3.61 12.12 -9.63
CA ILE A 181 -2.78 12.69 -10.72
C ILE A 181 -2.89 11.82 -11.97
N LEU A 182 -2.69 10.51 -11.87
CA LEU A 182 -2.77 9.61 -13.01
C LEU A 182 -4.14 9.68 -13.70
N ALA A 183 -5.22 9.68 -12.91
CA ALA A 183 -6.58 9.77 -13.43
C ALA A 183 -6.87 11.13 -14.09
N GLN A 184 -6.39 12.23 -13.50
CA GLN A 184 -6.63 13.57 -14.00
C GLN A 184 -5.79 13.87 -15.24
N LEU A 185 -4.53 13.43 -15.30
CA LEU A 185 -3.70 13.52 -16.50
C LEU A 185 -4.36 12.82 -17.69
N PHE A 186 -4.93 11.63 -17.46
CA PHE A 186 -5.65 10.90 -18.51
C PHE A 186 -6.90 11.64 -18.97
N LYS A 187 -7.71 12.14 -18.03
CA LYS A 187 -8.95 12.89 -18.34
C LYS A 187 -8.69 14.21 -19.05
N ALA A 188 -7.62 14.91 -18.68
CA ALA A 188 -7.22 16.18 -19.27
C ALA A 188 -6.45 16.02 -20.60
N GLY A 189 -6.12 14.78 -21.00
CA GLY A 189 -5.42 14.50 -22.26
C GLY A 189 -3.91 14.68 -22.21
N PHE A 190 -3.31 14.82 -21.02
CA PHE A 190 -1.85 14.91 -20.85
C PHE A 190 -1.16 13.56 -20.98
N ILE A 191 -1.88 12.46 -20.79
CA ILE A 191 -1.39 11.11 -21.08
C ILE A 191 -2.38 10.37 -21.99
N GLY A 192 -1.82 9.59 -22.92
CA GLY A 192 -2.60 8.67 -23.74
C GLY A 192 -2.97 7.38 -23.01
N ARG A 193 -3.68 6.47 -23.68
CA ARG A 193 -4.01 5.13 -23.13
C ARG A 193 -2.79 4.29 -22.77
N SER A 194 -1.65 4.53 -23.43
CA SER A 194 -0.37 3.88 -23.13
C SER A 194 0.31 4.44 -21.87
N GLY A 195 -0.16 5.56 -21.32
CA GLY A 195 0.51 6.27 -20.23
C GLY A 195 1.64 7.20 -20.67
N CYS A 196 1.85 7.37 -21.98
CA CYS A 196 2.87 8.31 -22.48
C CYS A 196 2.39 9.75 -22.30
N LEU A 197 3.24 10.59 -21.70
CA LEU A 197 3.08 12.04 -21.62
C LEU A 197 3.08 12.64 -23.03
N GLN A 198 2.11 13.50 -23.28
CA GLN A 198 1.91 14.15 -24.57
C GLN A 198 2.11 15.65 -24.39
N ARG A 199 3.18 16.20 -24.97
CA ARG A 199 3.45 17.64 -24.92
C ARG A 199 2.26 18.43 -25.43
N GLY A 200 1.63 19.18 -24.53
CA GLY A 200 0.57 20.12 -24.83
C GLY A 200 1.09 21.53 -25.05
N VAL A 201 0.17 22.46 -25.28
CA VAL A 201 0.45 23.90 -25.43
C VAL A 201 0.53 24.63 -24.07
N ASP A 202 0.31 23.89 -22.96
CA ASP A 202 0.14 24.42 -21.61
C ASP A 202 1.46 24.74 -20.88
N GLY A 203 2.59 24.30 -21.44
CA GLY A 203 3.93 24.51 -20.90
C GLY A 203 4.25 23.74 -19.62
N ARG A 204 3.43 22.75 -19.22
CA ARG A 204 3.66 21.97 -17.98
C ARG A 204 4.45 20.70 -18.16
N ILE A 205 4.51 20.19 -19.40
CA ILE A 205 5.32 19.02 -19.74
C ILE A 205 6.68 19.49 -20.22
N MET A 206 7.72 19.09 -19.50
CA MET A 206 9.09 19.54 -19.69
C MET A 206 10.04 18.35 -19.79
N ASP A 207 11.26 18.58 -20.28
CA ASP A 207 12.34 17.60 -20.12
C ASP A 207 12.98 17.75 -18.74
N GLY A 208 13.04 16.66 -17.99
CA GLY A 208 13.73 16.56 -16.70
C GLY A 208 14.54 15.28 -16.65
N ASP A 209 15.83 15.38 -16.32
CA ASP A 209 16.76 14.24 -16.22
C ASP A 209 16.80 13.32 -17.46
N GLY A 210 16.48 13.85 -18.65
CA GLY A 210 16.44 13.10 -19.91
C GLY A 210 15.10 12.43 -20.24
N GLU A 211 14.08 12.59 -19.40
CA GLU A 211 12.74 12.05 -19.58
C GLU A 211 11.68 13.17 -19.55
N LEU A 212 10.46 12.88 -20.02
CA LEU A 212 9.35 13.81 -19.87
C LEU A 212 8.83 13.80 -18.43
N GLU A 213 8.51 14.99 -17.91
CA GLU A 213 7.85 15.15 -16.62
C GLU A 213 6.76 16.23 -16.66
N PHE A 214 5.70 16.04 -15.88
CA PHE A 214 4.62 17.00 -15.71
C PHE A 214 4.79 17.76 -14.40
N LEU A 215 4.79 19.10 -14.49
CA LEU A 215 4.88 19.99 -13.34
C LEU A 215 3.58 20.00 -12.53
N VAL A 216 3.61 19.40 -11.33
CA VAL A 216 2.47 19.39 -10.40
C VAL A 216 2.45 20.69 -9.59
N VAL A 217 3.56 21.02 -8.92
CA VAL A 217 3.69 22.23 -8.09
C VAL A 217 5.05 22.88 -8.30
N PRO A 218 5.13 24.17 -8.67
CA PRO A 218 6.40 24.87 -8.79
C PRO A 218 7.04 25.10 -7.41
N SER A 219 8.37 25.07 -7.35
CA SER A 219 9.25 25.25 -6.20
C SER A 219 8.84 26.40 -5.30
N SER A 220 8.43 27.55 -5.87
CA SER A 220 7.95 28.74 -5.16
C SER A 220 6.77 28.49 -4.20
N GLN A 221 5.98 27.44 -4.47
CA GLN A 221 4.81 27.06 -3.68
C GLN A 221 5.07 25.85 -2.79
N THR A 222 6.18 25.12 -2.97
CA THR A 222 6.49 23.94 -2.17
C THR A 222 7.13 24.31 -0.83
N LYS A 223 7.17 23.34 0.08
CA LYS A 223 7.95 23.41 1.34
C LYS A 223 9.43 23.12 1.09
N ARG A 224 9.78 22.52 -0.04
CA ARG A 224 11.15 22.27 -0.49
C ARG A 224 11.60 23.39 -1.44
N SER A 225 12.84 23.36 -1.89
CA SER A 225 13.38 24.36 -2.82
C SER A 225 13.26 23.94 -4.29
N ASP A 226 12.60 22.80 -4.56
CA ASP A 226 12.51 22.16 -5.87
C ASP A 226 11.06 21.91 -6.28
N ASP A 227 10.80 21.90 -7.59
CA ASP A 227 9.49 21.62 -8.17
C ASP A 227 9.00 20.21 -7.81
N ILE A 228 7.72 20.02 -7.53
CA ILE A 228 7.11 18.69 -7.42
C ILE A 228 6.58 18.30 -8.78
N VAL A 229 7.05 17.17 -9.30
CA VAL A 229 6.76 16.68 -10.65
C VAL A 229 6.25 15.24 -10.62
N ILE A 230 5.67 14.79 -11.73
CA ILE A 230 5.48 13.37 -12.00
C ILE A 230 6.15 13.03 -13.33
N THR A 231 7.04 12.05 -13.33
CA THR A 231 7.85 11.70 -14.50
C THR A 231 7.20 10.58 -15.33
N GLN A 232 7.65 10.42 -16.57
CA GLN A 232 7.25 9.30 -17.42
C GLN A 232 7.52 7.93 -16.76
N PRO A 233 8.72 7.66 -16.19
CA PRO A 233 8.96 6.43 -15.43
C PRO A 233 8.03 6.22 -14.23
N ASP A 234 7.66 7.30 -13.52
CA ASP A 234 6.72 7.21 -12.40
C ASP A 234 5.33 6.75 -12.88
N ILE A 235 4.83 7.34 -13.98
CA ILE A 235 3.54 6.97 -14.59
C ILE A 235 3.55 5.51 -15.01
N GLU A 236 4.64 5.04 -15.65
CA GLU A 236 4.77 3.64 -16.01
C GLU A 236 4.78 2.70 -14.79
N SER A 237 5.46 3.10 -13.72
CA SER A 237 5.50 2.34 -12.47
C SER A 237 4.11 2.19 -11.85
N LEU A 238 3.36 3.30 -11.79
CA LEU A 238 1.97 3.31 -11.31
C LEU A 238 1.05 2.45 -12.19
N LEU A 239 1.21 2.50 -13.50
CA LEU A 239 0.43 1.70 -14.44
C LEU A 239 0.74 0.20 -14.31
N ARG A 240 2.00 -0.19 -14.14
CA ARG A 240 2.40 -1.58 -13.88
C ARG A 240 1.77 -2.10 -12.58
N ALA A 241 1.85 -1.32 -11.50
CA ALA A 241 1.26 -1.69 -10.22
C ALA A 241 -0.27 -1.87 -10.33
N LYS A 242 -0.96 -0.90 -10.95
CA LYS A 242 -2.40 -0.98 -11.19
C LYS A 242 -2.78 -2.17 -12.08
N ALA A 243 -1.99 -2.44 -13.12
CA ALA A 243 -2.24 -3.55 -14.03
C ALA A 243 -2.06 -4.90 -13.34
N ALA A 244 -1.05 -5.07 -12.48
CA ALA A 244 -0.82 -6.29 -11.73
C ALA A 244 -2.00 -6.63 -10.79
N ILE A 245 -2.47 -5.64 -10.03
CA ILE A 245 -3.62 -5.81 -9.12
C ILE A 245 -4.88 -6.16 -9.91
N PHE A 246 -5.17 -5.41 -10.99
CA PHE A 246 -6.35 -5.68 -11.81
C PHE A 246 -6.27 -7.06 -12.48
N ALA A 247 -5.09 -7.47 -12.96
CA ALA A 247 -4.88 -8.79 -13.54
C ALA A 247 -5.11 -9.89 -12.50
N GLY A 248 -4.60 -9.74 -11.27
CA GLY A 248 -4.86 -10.69 -10.18
C GLY A 248 -6.36 -10.85 -9.89
N ALA A 249 -7.07 -9.73 -9.77
CA ALA A 249 -8.51 -9.74 -9.49
C ALA A 249 -9.31 -10.36 -10.65
N ASN A 250 -8.93 -10.05 -11.89
CA ASN A 250 -9.54 -10.61 -13.10
C ASN A 250 -9.26 -12.11 -13.28
N ILE A 251 -8.07 -12.60 -12.89
CA ILE A 251 -7.75 -14.03 -12.92
C ILE A 251 -8.56 -14.77 -11.87
N LEU A 252 -8.68 -14.22 -10.65
CA LEU A 252 -9.49 -14.83 -9.59
C LEU A 252 -10.96 -14.93 -9.98
N THR A 253 -11.56 -13.82 -10.42
CA THR A 253 -12.98 -13.79 -10.86
C THR A 253 -13.23 -14.80 -11.99
N LYS A 254 -12.39 -14.83 -13.02
CA LYS A 254 -12.48 -15.83 -14.09
C LYS A 254 -12.30 -17.27 -13.64
N SER A 255 -11.38 -17.53 -12.71
CA SER A 255 -11.16 -18.88 -12.18
C SER A 255 -12.35 -19.40 -11.38
N LEU A 256 -13.20 -18.49 -10.91
CA LEU A 256 -14.41 -18.78 -10.14
C LEU A 256 -15.70 -18.71 -10.98
N ASP A 257 -15.59 -18.38 -12.27
CA ASP A 257 -16.74 -18.15 -13.16
C ASP A 257 -17.71 -17.10 -12.60
N ILE A 258 -17.14 -16.00 -12.07
CA ILE A 258 -17.85 -14.87 -11.47
C ILE A 258 -17.52 -13.60 -12.25
N ASP A 259 -18.50 -12.72 -12.42
CA ASP A 259 -18.31 -11.38 -12.98
C ASP A 259 -18.05 -10.33 -11.89
N PHE A 260 -17.33 -9.26 -12.25
CA PHE A 260 -17.12 -8.14 -11.32
C PHE A 260 -18.43 -7.49 -10.85
N SER A 261 -19.52 -7.62 -11.62
CA SER A 261 -20.85 -7.13 -11.24
C SER A 261 -21.50 -7.93 -10.11
N ASP A 262 -21.06 -9.16 -9.86
CA ASP A 262 -21.59 -10.01 -8.78
C ASP A 262 -21.00 -9.62 -7.42
N ILE A 263 -19.88 -8.91 -7.41
CA ILE A 263 -19.20 -8.46 -6.21
C ILE A 263 -20.00 -7.29 -5.62
N SER A 264 -20.66 -7.55 -4.49
CA SER A 264 -21.53 -6.59 -3.82
C SER A 264 -20.74 -5.49 -3.11
N ARG A 265 -19.51 -5.80 -2.67
CA ARG A 265 -18.66 -4.85 -1.96
C ARG A 265 -17.18 -5.09 -2.22
N ILE A 266 -16.45 -3.99 -2.39
CA ILE A 266 -14.99 -3.98 -2.50
C ILE A 266 -14.43 -3.19 -1.31
N TYR A 267 -13.48 -3.79 -0.60
CA TYR A 267 -12.69 -3.18 0.46
C TYR A 267 -11.26 -2.96 -0.04
N GLY A 268 -10.63 -1.87 0.41
CA GLY A 268 -9.22 -1.56 0.18
C GLY A 268 -8.72 -0.48 1.12
#